data_AF-A0A6J4LIQ9-F1
#
_entry.id   AF-A0A6J4LIQ9-F1
#
_cell.length_a   1.000
_cell.length_b   1.000
_cell.length_c   1.000
_cell.angle_alpha   90.00
_cell.angle_beta   90.00
_cell.angle_gamma   90.00
#
_symmetry.space_group_name_H-M   'P 1'
#
loop_
_entity.id
_entity.type
_entity.pdbx_description
1 polymer ?
#
loop_
_entity_poly.entity_id
_entity_poly.type
_entity_poly.pdbx_seq_one_letter_code
_entity_poly.pdbx_strand_id
1 'polypeptide(L)'
;MSDAERQPDAIERDIEEARERLATTIDQLVYRANPKTIIRREIATVRAYFVDQRGNPRTENILKVAGGVAGFVTLVVVIRRVTR
;
A
#
# COMPACT_ATOMS: atom_id res chain seq x y z
N MET A 1 -28.62 19.15 -43.28
CA MET A 1 -27.29 18.90 -42.65
C MET A 1 -27.33 19.03 -41.12
N SER A 2 -28.43 19.49 -40.52
CA SER A 2 -28.57 19.84 -39.10
C SER A 2 -28.85 18.69 -38.11
N ASP A 3 -29.27 17.51 -38.56
CA ASP A 3 -29.59 16.39 -37.65
C ASP A 3 -28.35 15.58 -37.24
N ALA A 4 -27.31 15.59 -38.08
CA ALA A 4 -26.05 14.91 -37.79
C ALA A 4 -25.16 15.69 -36.82
N GLU A 5 -25.41 16.99 -36.59
CA GLU A 5 -24.69 17.82 -35.59
C GLU A 5 -25.38 17.79 -34.21
N ARG A 6 -26.70 17.62 -34.15
CA ARG A 6 -27.42 17.43 -32.86
C ARG A 6 -27.07 16.14 -32.12
N GLN A 7 -26.75 15.09 -32.87
CA GLN A 7 -26.40 13.79 -32.31
C GLN A 7 -25.03 13.81 -31.58
N PRO A 8 -23.95 14.38 -32.15
CA PRO A 8 -22.69 14.58 -31.43
C PRO A 8 -22.83 15.56 -30.27
N ASP A 9 -23.61 16.64 -30.40
CA ASP A 9 -23.88 17.55 -29.27
C ASP A 9 -24.54 16.84 -28.07
N ALA A 10 -25.42 15.87 -28.35
CA ALA A 10 -26.05 15.06 -27.32
C ALA A 10 -25.06 14.08 -26.66
N ILE A 11 -24.23 13.42 -27.47
CA ILE A 11 -23.19 12.50 -26.98
C ILE A 11 -22.17 13.24 -26.12
N GLU A 12 -21.78 14.46 -26.51
CA GLU A 12 -20.83 15.28 -25.76
C GLU A 12 -21.37 15.67 -24.38
N ARG A 13 -22.66 16.03 -24.30
CA ARG A 13 -23.33 16.28 -23.01
C ARG A 13 -23.40 15.05 -22.13
N ASP A 14 -23.73 13.89 -22.70
CA ASP A 14 -23.80 12.63 -21.95
C ASP A 14 -22.42 12.22 -21.42
N ILE A 15 -21.35 12.47 -22.19
CA ILE A 15 -19.96 12.22 -21.76
C ILE A 15 -19.57 13.16 -20.61
N GLU A 16 -19.93 14.44 -20.69
CA GLU A 16 -19.59 15.41 -19.65
C GLU A 16 -20.33 15.09 -18.34
N GLU A 17 -21.60 14.71 -18.41
CA GLU A 17 -22.37 14.27 -17.26
C GLU A 17 -21.81 12.95 -16.66
N ALA A 18 -21.39 12.01 -17.51
CA ALA A 18 -20.71 10.80 -17.07
C ALA A 18 -19.38 11.10 -16.37
N ARG A 19 -18.60 12.07 -16.87
CA ARG A 19 -17.33 12.51 -16.26
C ARG A 19 -17.55 13.10 -14.87
N GLU A 20 -18.54 13.95 -14.68
CA GLU A 20 -18.86 14.51 -13.35
C GLU A 20 -19.26 13.43 -12.35
N ARG A 21 -20.10 12.47 -12.78
CA ARG A 21 -20.49 11.32 -11.95
C ARG A 21 -19.29 10.45 -11.58
N LEU A 22 -18.37 10.22 -12.54
CA LEU A 22 -17.13 9.48 -12.29
C LEU A 22 -16.20 10.22 -11.32
N ALA A 23 -15.99 11.52 -11.51
CA ALA A 23 -15.17 12.34 -10.61
C ALA A 23 -15.68 12.27 -9.17
N THR A 24 -16.99 12.44 -8.99
CA THR A 24 -17.66 12.31 -7.68
C THR A 24 -17.45 10.93 -7.07
N THR A 25 -17.55 9.88 -7.88
CA THR A 25 -17.36 8.49 -7.45
C THR A 25 -15.89 8.22 -7.08
N ILE A 26 -14.94 8.74 -7.87
CA ILE A 26 -13.50 8.63 -7.62
C ILE A 26 -13.13 9.32 -6.30
N ASP A 27 -13.63 10.53 -6.04
CA ASP A 27 -13.37 11.25 -4.78
C ASP A 27 -13.87 10.46 -3.56
N GLN A 28 -15.04 9.83 -3.65
CA GLN A 28 -15.57 8.95 -2.61
C GLN A 28 -14.72 7.69 -2.42
N LEU A 29 -14.21 7.10 -3.51
CA LEU A 29 -13.31 5.95 -3.47
C LEU A 29 -11.94 6.31 -2.88
N VAL A 30 -11.38 7.46 -3.23
CA VAL A 30 -10.11 7.96 -2.66
C VAL A 30 -10.24 8.19 -1.15
N TYR A 31 -11.39 8.67 -0.68
CA TYR A 31 -11.65 8.86 0.75
C TYR A 31 -11.90 7.53 1.49
N ARG A 32 -12.61 6.57 0.85
CA ARG A 32 -13.01 5.28 1.46
C ARG A 32 -11.93 4.20 1.37
N ALA A 33 -11.11 4.22 0.33
CA ALA A 33 -9.83 3.52 0.29
C ALA A 33 -8.85 4.26 1.20
N ASN A 34 -9.22 4.45 2.47
CA ASN A 34 -8.50 5.26 3.43
C ASN A 34 -7.18 4.52 3.70
N PRO A 35 -6.06 4.92 3.07
CA PRO A 35 -4.83 4.13 3.11
C PRO A 35 -4.34 3.99 4.56
N LYS A 36 -4.73 4.95 5.41
CA LYS A 36 -4.48 4.95 6.84
C LYS A 36 -5.01 3.71 7.56
N THR A 37 -6.17 3.15 7.19
CA THR A 37 -6.71 1.98 7.90
C THR A 37 -6.02 0.68 7.49
N ILE A 38 -5.67 0.57 6.20
CA ILE A 38 -4.89 -0.56 5.67
C ILE A 38 -3.49 -0.54 6.28
N ILE A 39 -2.79 0.60 6.23
CA ILE A 39 -1.47 0.78 6.82
C ILE A 39 -1.48 0.52 8.33
N ARG A 40 -2.52 0.96 9.05
CA ARG A 40 -2.64 0.69 10.49
C ARG A 40 -2.77 -0.80 10.80
N ARG A 41 -3.49 -1.57 9.99
CA ARG A 41 -3.63 -3.03 10.15
C ARG A 41 -2.30 -3.73 9.89
N GLU A 42 -1.61 -3.35 8.82
CA GLU A 42 -0.29 -3.89 8.50
C GLU A 42 0.73 -3.61 9.61
N ILE A 43 0.81 -2.35 10.09
CA ILE A 43 1.68 -1.97 11.20
C ILE A 43 1.30 -2.73 12.49
N ALA A 44 0.02 -2.92 12.77
CA ALA A 44 -0.43 -3.66 13.95
C ALA A 44 0.01 -5.13 13.90
N THR A 45 -0.07 -5.78 12.73
CA THR A 45 0.40 -7.16 12.53
C THR A 45 1.90 -7.26 12.76
N VAL A 46 2.69 -6.35 12.17
CA VAL A 46 4.15 -6.31 12.38
C VAL A 46 4.47 -6.08 13.86
N ARG A 47 3.78 -5.14 14.51
CA ARG A 47 3.98 -4.86 15.94
C ARG A 47 3.62 -6.06 16.80
N ALA A 48 2.55 -6.79 16.50
CA ALA A 48 2.12 -7.97 17.25
C ALA A 48 3.14 -9.12 17.19
N TYR A 49 3.96 -9.17 16.14
CA TYR A 49 5.06 -10.13 16.04
C TYR A 49 6.19 -9.83 17.03
N PHE A 50 6.45 -8.56 17.34
CA PHE A 50 7.55 -8.13 18.20
C PHE A 50 7.13 -7.69 19.60
N VAL A 51 5.84 -7.42 19.82
CA VAL A 51 5.29 -6.89 21.08
C VAL A 51 4.02 -7.66 21.43
N ASP A 52 3.88 -8.05 22.70
CA ASP A 52 2.70 -8.75 23.19
C ASP A 52 1.51 -7.79 23.47
N GLN A 53 0.36 -8.35 23.89
CA GLN A 53 -0.84 -7.58 24.21
C GLN A 53 -0.69 -6.66 25.43
N ARG A 54 0.32 -6.89 26.28
CA ARG A 54 0.63 -6.11 27.48
C ARG A 54 1.67 -5.01 27.20
N GLY A 55 2.20 -4.94 25.98
CA GLY A 55 3.23 -3.99 25.57
C GLY A 55 4.66 -4.48 25.81
N ASN A 56 4.87 -5.72 26.26
CA ASN A 56 6.21 -6.24 26.48
C ASN A 56 6.83 -6.70 25.15
N PRO A 57 8.13 -6.43 24.93
CA PRO A 57 8.84 -6.97 23.79
C PRO A 57 8.88 -8.50 23.81
N ARG A 58 8.57 -9.13 22.68
CA ARG A 58 8.80 -10.55 22.42
C ARG A 58 10.28 -10.76 22.12
N THR A 59 11.08 -10.75 23.17
CA THR A 59 12.55 -10.89 23.12
C THR A 59 13.00 -12.09 22.29
N GLU A 60 12.28 -13.21 22.35
CA GLU A 60 12.57 -14.40 21.53
C GLU A 60 12.50 -14.10 20.03
N ASN A 61 11.44 -13.45 19.55
CA ASN A 61 11.26 -13.12 18.12
C ASN A 61 12.27 -12.07 17.67
N ILE A 62 12.51 -11.06 18.51
CA ILE A 62 13.51 -10.03 18.26
C ILE A 62 14.90 -10.67 18.12
N LEU A 63 15.25 -11.58 19.03
CA LEU A 63 16.55 -12.25 19.02
C LEU A 63 16.72 -13.14 17.78
N LYS A 64 15.67 -13.85 17.35
CA LYS A 64 15.70 -14.65 16.11
C LYS A 64 15.99 -13.78 14.88
N VAL A 65 15.27 -12.67 14.72
CA VAL A 65 15.47 -11.77 13.58
C VAL A 65 16.85 -11.11 13.64
N ALA A 66 17.25 -10.61 14.81
CA ALA A 66 18.57 -10.01 15.00
C ALA A 66 19.70 -10.99 14.70
N GLY A 67 19.61 -12.22 15.21
CA GLY A 67 20.57 -13.29 14.93
C GLY A 67 20.63 -13.65 13.46
N GLY A 68 19.47 -13.74 12.78
CA GLY A 68 19.40 -13.99 11.34
C GLY A 68 20.09 -12.90 10.52
N VAL A 69 19.83 -11.62 10.82
CA VAL A 69 20.47 -10.49 10.16
C VAL A 69 21.98 -10.47 10.43
N ALA A 70 22.40 -10.63 11.68
CA ALA A 70 23.81 -10.66 12.05
C ALA A 70 24.57 -11.82 11.37
N GLY A 71 23.96 -13.01 11.33
CA GLY A 71 24.51 -14.17 10.64
C GLY A 71 24.63 -13.95 9.14
N PHE A 72 23.59 -13.38 8.51
CA PHE A 72 23.61 -13.06 7.09
C PHE A 72 24.70 -12.03 6.74
N VAL A 73 24.81 -10.94 7.51
CA VAL A 73 25.86 -9.93 7.32
C VAL A 73 27.24 -10.55 7.47
N THR A 74 27.45 -11.37 8.51
CA THR A 74 28.70 -12.08 8.74
C THR A 74 29.05 -12.96 7.55
N LEU A 75 28.09 -13.75 7.05
CA LEU A 75 28.27 -14.60 5.88
C LEU A 75 28.66 -13.78 4.63
N VAL A 76 27.95 -12.70 4.34
CA VAL A 76 28.23 -11.83 3.19
C VAL A 76 29.63 -11.21 3.30
N VAL A 77 30.03 -10.76 4.49
CA VAL A 77 31.37 -10.20 4.73
C VAL A 77 32.46 -11.26 4.53
N VAL A 78 32.26 -12.48 5.03
CA VAL A 78 33.19 -13.60 4.83
C VAL A 78 33.33 -13.94 3.35
N ILE A 79 32.22 -14.06 2.63
CA ILE A 79 32.22 -14.32 1.18
C ILE A 79 32.98 -13.22 0.45
N ARG A 80 32.68 -11.94 0.75
CA ARG A 80 33.37 -10.78 0.16
C ARG A 80 34.86 -10.76 0.47
N ARG A 81 35.27 -11.29 1.62
CA ARG A 81 36.68 -11.38 2.03
C ARG A 81 37.42 -12.52 1.33
N VAL A 82 36.75 -13.62 0.97
CA VAL A 82 37.36 -14.75 0.26
C VAL A 82 37.38 -14.52 -1.26
N THR A 83 36.42 -13.78 -1.80
CA THR A 83 36.34 -13.47 -3.25
C THR A 83 37.17 -12.26 -3.68
N ARG A 84 37.72 -11.49 -2.74
CA ARG A 84 38.66 -10.39 -2.99
C ARG A 84 40.07 -10.83 -2.64
#